data_AF-A0A9E5HHD5-F1
#
_entry.id   AF-A0A9E5HHD5-F1
#
_cell.length_a   1.000
_cell.length_b   1.000
_cell.length_c   1.000
_cell.angle_alpha   90.00
_cell.angle_beta   90.00
_cell.angle_gamma   90.00
#
_symmetry.space_group_name_H-M   'P 1'
#
loop_
_entity.id
_entity.type
_entity.pdbx_description
1 polymer ?
#
loop_
_entity_poly.entity_id
_entity_poly.type
_entity_poly.pdbx_seq_one_letter_code
_entity_poly.pdbx_strand_id
1 'polypeptide(L)' 'RQREALEWVSDGKTTQDIATLMGLTQATVEKHLRLARKVLGVETTAQAVIRAAFQNQIFLSKLLFSF' A
#
# COMPACT_ATOMS: atom_id res chain seq x y z
N ARG A 1 -9.84 -0.30 0.59
CA ARG A 1 -9.20 1.00 0.27
C ARG A 1 -7.80 1.13 0.87
N GLN A 2 -7.58 0.82 2.15
CA GLN A 2 -6.24 0.85 2.78
C GLN A 2 -5.29 -0.17 2.17
N ARG A 3 -5.75 -1.42 2.00
CA ARG A 3 -5.01 -2.47 1.31
C ARG A 3 -4.65 -2.07 -0.12
N GLU A 4 -5.64 -1.66 -0.90
CA GLU A 4 -5.47 -1.15 -2.27
C GLU A 4 -4.42 -0.02 -2.35
N ALA A 5 -4.44 0.95 -1.41
CA ALA A 5 -3.41 1.99 -1.36
C ALA A 5 -2.01 1.42 -1.05
N LEU A 6 -1.88 0.43 -0.16
CA LEU A 6 -0.61 -0.25 0.12
C LEU A 6 -0.12 -1.08 -1.08
N GLU A 7 -1.01 -1.68 -1.86
CA GLU A 7 -0.67 -2.44 -3.06
C GLU A 7 -0.06 -1.54 -4.14
N TRP A 8 -0.61 -0.34 -4.33
CA TRP A 8 0.00 0.62 -5.26
C TRP A 8 1.34 1.17 -4.75
N VAL A 9 1.50 1.34 -3.43
CA VAL A 9 2.80 1.69 -2.85
C VAL A 9 3.81 0.57 -3.07
N SER A 10 3.43 -0.72 -2.95
CA SER A 10 4.34 -1.83 -3.27
C SER A 10 4.71 -1.89 -4.75
N ASP A 11 3.81 -1.46 -5.63
CA ASP A 11 4.06 -1.32 -7.08
C ASP A 11 4.86 -0.03 -7.42
N GLY A 12 5.37 0.70 -6.42
CA GLY A 12 6.25 1.87 -6.59
C GLY A 12 5.55 3.17 -6.99
N LYS A 13 4.21 3.24 -6.89
CA LYS A 13 3.44 4.43 -7.28
C LYS A 13 3.56 5.55 -6.25
N THR A 14 3.59 6.79 -6.73
CA THR A 14 3.57 7.97 -5.86
C THR A 14 2.16 8.20 -5.30
N THR A 15 2.03 8.95 -4.19
CA THR A 15 0.71 9.33 -3.63
C THR A 15 -0.20 10.01 -4.66
N GLN A 16 0.37 10.77 -5.61
CA GLN A 16 -0.36 11.43 -6.68
C GLN A 16 -0.87 10.43 -7.74
N ASP A 17 -0.05 9.46 -8.13
CA ASP A 17 -0.47 8.38 -9.04
C ASP A 17 -1.58 7.55 -8.40
N ILE A 18 -1.43 7.21 -7.13
CA ILE A 18 -2.41 6.44 -6.36
C ILE A 18 -3.73 7.20 -6.27
N ALA A 19 -3.67 8.51 -6.00
CA ALA A 19 -4.84 9.38 -5.97
C ALA A 19 -5.60 9.33 -7.31
N THR A 20 -4.86 9.43 -8.42
CA THR A 20 -5.42 9.32 -9.77
C THR A 20 -6.03 7.94 -10.03
N LEU A 21 -5.29 6.86 -9.73
CA LEU A 21 -5.71 5.48 -9.96
C LEU A 21 -6.94 5.07 -9.12
N MET A 22 -7.04 5.57 -7.89
CA MET A 22 -8.14 5.26 -6.98
C MET A 22 -9.34 6.22 -7.11
N GLY A 23 -9.22 7.30 -7.89
CA GLY A 23 -10.22 8.36 -7.97
C GLY A 23 -10.39 9.12 -6.65
N LEU A 24 -9.29 9.36 -5.94
CA LEU A 24 -9.25 10.00 -4.62
C LEU A 24 -8.36 11.25 -4.63
N THR A 25 -8.44 12.06 -3.57
CA THR A 25 -7.45 13.11 -3.31
C THR A 25 -6.21 12.54 -2.63
N GLN A 26 -5.06 13.20 -2.79
CA GLN A 26 -3.81 12.80 -2.10
C GLN A 26 -3.99 12.73 -0.58
N ALA A 27 -4.70 13.70 0.02
CA ALA A 27 -5.01 13.70 1.45
C ALA A 27 -5.83 12.47 1.89
N THR A 28 -6.72 11.97 1.03
CA THR A 28 -7.50 10.76 1.31
C THR A 28 -6.64 9.50 1.22
N VAL A 29 -5.72 9.45 0.24
CA VAL A 29 -4.71 8.38 0.14
C VAL A 29 -3.82 8.37 1.39
N GLU A 30 -3.32 9.52 1.83
CA GLU A 30 -2.53 9.63 3.06
C GLU A 30 -3.30 9.17 4.30
N LYS A 31 -4.59 9.53 4.40
CA LYS A 31 -5.47 9.04 5.47
C LYS A 31 -5.56 7.52 5.44
N HIS A 32 -5.72 6.91 4.27
CA HIS A 32 -5.74 5.44 4.14
C HIS A 32 -4.41 4.80 4.55
N LEU A 33 -3.27 5.34 4.09
CA LEU A 33 -1.95 4.84 4.47
C LEU A 33 -1.71 4.97 5.98
N ARG A 34 -2.09 6.09 6.60
CA ARG A 34 -2.00 6.28 8.06
C ARG A 34 -2.84 5.27 8.82
N LEU A 35 -4.07 5.01 8.38
CA LEU A 35 -4.94 4.00 9.00
C LEU A 35 -4.36 2.59 8.82
N ALA A 36 -3.79 2.28 7.65
CA ALA A 36 -3.14 1.00 7.40
C ALA A 36 -1.97 0.76 8.36
N ARG A 37 -1.10 1.78 8.53
CA ARG A 37 0.00 1.76 9.50
C ARG A 37 -0.48 1.54 10.93
N LYS A 38 -1.54 2.25 11.34
CA LYS A 38 -2.15 2.09 12.67
C LYS A 38 -2.68 0.66 12.90
N VAL A 39 -3.38 0.10 11.90
CA VAL A 39 -3.93 -1.26 11.98
C VAL A 39 -2.80 -2.31 12.04
N LEU A 40 -1.73 -2.10 11.30
CA LEU A 40 -0.58 -3.01 11.24
C LEU A 40 0.42 -2.82 12.39
N GLY A 41 0.23 -1.80 13.23
CA GLY A 41 1.12 -1.49 14.36
C GLY A 41 2.54 -1.13 13.91
N VAL A 42 2.66 -0.29 12.89
CA VAL A 42 3.94 0.14 12.30
C VAL A 42 3.98 1.64 12.07
N GLU A 43 5.18 2.21 11.95
CA GLU A 43 5.37 3.65 11.87
C GLU A 43 5.51 4.15 10.44
N THR A 44 6.08 3.31 9.55
CA THR A 44 6.35 3.70 8.16
C THR A 44 5.50 2.93 7.16
N THR A 45 5.28 3.52 5.99
CA THR A 45 4.52 2.84 4.93
C THR A 45 5.29 1.64 4.39
N ALA A 46 6.63 1.71 4.35
CA ALA A 46 7.47 0.58 3.97
C ALA A 46 7.29 -0.61 4.94
N GLN A 47 7.31 -0.36 6.26
CA GLN A 47 7.00 -1.39 7.25
C GLN A 47 5.58 -1.95 7.07
N ALA A 48 4.61 -1.10 6.73
CA ALA A 48 3.24 -1.52 6.47
C ALA A 48 3.13 -2.40 5.23
N VAL A 49 3.83 -2.07 4.14
CA VAL A 49 3.90 -2.91 2.93
C VAL A 49 4.50 -4.26 3.26
N ILE A 50 5.64 -4.28 3.96
CA ILE A 50 6.32 -5.52 4.37
C ILE A 50 5.40 -6.36 5.27
N ARG A 51 4.82 -5.78 6.32
CA ARG A 51 3.89 -6.50 7.21
C ARG A 51 2.63 -6.96 6.49
N ALA A 52 2.05 -6.16 5.59
CA ALA A 52 0.88 -6.57 4.81
C ALA A 52 1.22 -7.73 3.87
N ALA A 53 2.42 -7.73 3.26
CA ALA A 53 2.91 -8.84 2.46
C ALA A 53 3.09 -10.12 3.28
N PHE A 54 3.62 -10.01 4.51
CA PHE A 54 3.76 -11.15 5.43
C PHE A 54 2.42 -11.62 6.04
N GLN A 55 1.48 -10.73 6.35
CA GLN A 55 0.17 -11.08 6.91
C GLN A 55 -0.78 -11.70 5.87
N ASN A 56 -0.66 -11.33 4.59
CA ASN A 56 -1.27 -12.05 3.47
C ASN A 56 -0.39 -13.21 2.94
N GLN A 57 0.73 -13.49 3.62
CA GLN A 57 1.81 -14.47 3.40
C GLN A 57 2.50 -14.51 2.03
N ILE A 58 1.85 -14.14 0.92
CA ILE A 58 2.34 -14.28 -0.45
C ILE A 58 1.66 -13.19 -1.28
N PHE A 59 2.14 -11.94 -1.23
CA PHE A 59 2.00 -11.05 -2.40
C PHE A 59 3.03 -11.42 -3.50
N LEU A 60 3.54 -12.66 -3.44
CA LEU A 60 4.57 -13.23 -4.30
C LEU A 60 4.02 -13.72 -5.65
N SER A 61 2.70 -13.66 -5.90
CA SER A 61 2.17 -13.95 -7.24
C SER A 61 2.39 -12.80 -8.24
N LYS A 62 2.76 -11.58 -7.79
CA LYS A 62 3.20 -10.49 -8.67
C LYS A 62 4.73 -10.36 -8.78
N LEU A 63 5.50 -10.80 -7.77
CA LEU A 63 6.97 -10.74 -7.82
C LEU A 63 7.59 -11.79 -8.76
N LEU A 64 6.88 -12.88 -9.05
CA LEU A 64 7.37 -13.98 -9.91
C LEU A 64 6.95 -13.86 -11.39
N PHE A 65 6.11 -12.89 -11.77
CA PHE A 65 5.55 -12.77 -13.12
C PHE A 65 5.87 -11.43 -13.82
N SER A 66 6.82 -10.65 -13.30
CA SER A 66 7.20 -9.37 -13.90
C SER A 66 8.68 -9.27 -14.32
N PHE A 67 9.25 -10.40 -14.75
CA PHE A 67 10.45 -10.45 -15.61
C PHE A 67 10.11 -11.15 -16.92
#